data_AF-A0A6M0IUD3-F1
#
_entry.id   AF-A0A6M0IUD3-F1
#
_cell.length_a   1.000
_cell.length_b   1.000
_cell.length_c   1.000
_cell.angle_alpha   90.00
_cell.angle_beta   90.00
_cell.angle_gamma   90.00
#
_symmetry.space_group_name_H-M   'P 1'
#
loop_
_entity.id
_entity.type
_entity.pdbx_description
1 polymer ?
#
loop_
_entity_poly.entity_id
_entity_poly.type
_entity_poly.pdbx_seq_one_letter_code
_entity_poly.pdbx_strand_id
1 'polypeptide(L)'
;MTGKVYTKLGKWYSLVYLLLVALACATGAMINWIITRSQTAGGETSFATTFFLAIASVVAVAAIVGIFQEKMWAKWITLGIYSWYIFGNVYSIIQPSLLGSLGIDARGFKVTHLIALLFPVLGIIFLLEKPKTNVSS
;
A
#
# COMPACT_ATOMS: atom_id res chain seq x y z
N MET A 1 -20.23 14.26 -20.63
CA MET A 1 -20.59 13.57 -19.38
C MET A 1 -19.37 12.81 -18.87
N THR A 2 -18.61 13.37 -17.92
CA THR A 2 -17.56 12.61 -17.23
C THR A 2 -18.23 11.69 -16.22
N GLY A 3 -18.48 10.44 -16.62
CA GLY A 3 -19.01 9.41 -15.74
C GLY A 3 -18.11 9.26 -14.51
N LYS A 4 -18.73 9.10 -13.33
CA LYS A 4 -17.98 8.80 -12.09
C LYS A 4 -17.20 7.51 -12.29
N VAL A 5 -15.94 7.48 -11.86
CA VAL A 5 -15.09 6.28 -11.94
C VAL A 5 -15.20 5.44 -10.66
N TYR A 6 -15.49 6.10 -9.54
CA TYR A 6 -15.53 5.49 -8.21
C TYR A 6 -16.91 5.61 -7.56
N THR A 7 -17.29 4.61 -6.76
CA THR A 7 -18.37 4.77 -5.77
C THR A 7 -17.92 5.71 -4.66
N LYS A 8 -18.86 6.34 -3.92
CA LYS A 8 -18.50 7.22 -2.79
C LYS A 8 -17.69 6.45 -1.74
N LEU A 9 -18.10 5.22 -1.42
CA LEU A 9 -17.42 4.33 -0.49
C LEU A 9 -16.04 3.91 -1.00
N GLY A 10 -15.95 3.42 -2.24
CA GLY A 10 -14.66 3.02 -2.83
C GLY A 10 -13.66 4.17 -2.92
N LYS A 11 -14.13 5.38 -3.26
CA LYS A 11 -13.30 6.59 -3.27
C LYS A 11 -12.71 6.87 -1.88
N TRP A 12 -13.55 6.92 -0.85
CA TRP A 12 -13.10 7.21 0.51
C TRP A 12 -12.16 6.13 1.05
N TYR A 13 -12.50 4.86 0.83
CA TYR A 13 -11.68 3.74 1.26
C TYR A 13 -10.29 3.79 0.62
N SER A 14 -10.23 3.98 -0.70
CA SER A 14 -8.96 4.07 -1.43
C SER A 14 -8.14 5.30 -1.04
N LEU A 15 -8.77 6.44 -0.80
CA LEU A 15 -8.06 7.63 -0.34
C LEU A 15 -7.40 7.42 1.03
N VAL A 16 -8.15 6.90 2.00
CA VAL A 16 -7.62 6.63 3.34
C VAL A 16 -6.49 5.60 3.26
N TYR A 17 -6.69 4.53 2.50
CA TYR A 17 -5.68 3.49 2.33
C TYR A 17 -4.39 4.04 1.69
N LEU A 18 -4.50 4.76 0.58
CA LEU A 18 -3.34 5.35 -0.10
C LEU A 18 -2.60 6.37 0.76
N LEU A 19 -3.32 7.12 1.60
CA LEU A 19 -2.71 8.07 2.54
C LEU A 19 -1.86 7.31 3.58
N LEU A 20 -2.39 6.23 4.14
CA LEU A 20 -1.65 5.36 5.07
C LEU A 20 -0.43 4.73 4.40
N VAL A 21 -0.56 4.28 3.15
CA VAL A 21 0.56 3.74 2.37
C VAL A 21 1.63 4.82 2.13
N ALA A 22 1.24 6.02 1.70
CA ALA A 22 2.17 7.11 1.46
C ALA A 22 2.94 7.48 2.74
N LEU A 23 2.25 7.54 3.87
CA LEU A 23 2.85 7.78 5.18
C LEU A 23 3.82 6.66 5.57
N ALA A 24 3.40 5.40 5.48
CA ALA A 24 4.25 4.26 5.83
C ALA A 24 5.52 4.20 4.96
N CYS A 25 5.39 4.42 3.65
CA CYS A 25 6.53 4.47 2.74
C CYS A 25 7.46 5.66 3.02
N ALA A 26 6.91 6.85 3.31
CA ALA A 26 7.70 8.03 3.66
C ALA A 26 8.45 7.85 4.99
N THR A 27 7.77 7.34 6.02
CA THR A 27 8.40 7.04 7.32
C THR A 27 9.46 5.95 7.17
N GLY A 28 9.21 4.89 6.40
CA GLY A 28 10.19 3.85 6.12
C GLY A 28 11.42 4.37 5.38
N ALA A 29 11.23 5.27 4.41
CA ALA A 29 12.34 5.93 3.72
C ALA A 29 13.15 6.81 4.68
N MET A 30 12.50 7.58 5.56
CA MET A 30 13.18 8.40 6.57
C MET A 30 13.96 7.57 7.58
N ILE A 31 13.38 6.48 8.10
CA ILE A 31 14.08 5.58 9.03
C ILE A 31 15.32 4.98 8.36
N ASN A 32 15.17 4.44 7.15
CA ASN A 32 16.31 3.89 6.40
C ASN A 32 17.38 4.94 6.14
N TRP A 33 16.99 6.18 5.81
CA TRP A 33 17.93 7.29 5.63
C TRP A 33 18.70 7.61 6.92
N ILE A 34 18.02 7.68 8.07
CA ILE A 34 18.65 7.94 9.38
C ILE A 34 19.63 6.82 9.74
N ILE A 35 19.22 5.55 9.60
CA ILE A 35 20.06 4.38 9.87
C ILE A 35 21.31 4.42 8.98
N THR A 36 21.13 4.60 7.67
CA THR A 36 22.21 4.71 6.68
C THR A 36 23.20 5.82 7.05
N ARG A 37 22.70 7.00 7.44
CA ARG A 37 23.55 8.13 7.87
C ARG A 37 24.31 7.84 9.17
N SER A 38 23.73 7.05 10.08
CA SER A 38 24.35 6.69 11.36
C SER A 38 25.39 5.55 11.25
N GLN A 39 25.33 4.75 10.18
CA GLN A 39 26.21 3.59 9.93
C GLN A 39 27.33 3.91 8.93
N THR A 40 27.75 5.17 8.80
CA THR A 40 28.82 5.67 7.90
C THR A 40 30.25 5.16 8.22
N ALA A 41 30.37 4.00 8.86
CA ALA A 41 31.59 3.19 8.92
C ALA A 41 31.32 1.80 8.33
N GLY A 42 31.18 1.72 7.00
CA GLY A 42 31.47 0.50 6.24
C GLY A 42 30.31 -0.40 5.79
N GLY A 43 29.05 -0.03 5.97
CA GLY A 43 27.92 -0.82 5.46
C GLY A 43 27.34 -0.26 4.16
N GLU A 44 27.38 -1.01 3.05
CA GLU A 44 26.61 -0.74 1.84
C GLU A 44 25.10 -0.93 2.11
N THR A 45 24.49 -0.05 2.88
CA THR A 45 23.04 -0.04 3.05
C THR A 45 22.40 0.34 1.72
N SER A 46 21.57 -0.56 1.20
CA SER A 46 20.94 -0.50 -0.13
C SER A 46 20.19 0.81 -0.38
N PHE A 47 20.89 1.78 -0.99
CA PHE A 47 20.33 3.03 -1.51
C PHE A 47 19.06 2.78 -2.33
N ALA A 48 19.02 1.66 -3.05
CA ALA A 48 17.88 1.22 -3.82
C ALA A 48 16.60 1.10 -2.97
N THR A 49 16.68 0.56 -1.74
CA THR A 49 15.49 0.36 -0.89
C THR A 49 14.87 1.68 -0.46
N THR A 50 15.68 2.63 0.00
CA THR A 50 15.23 3.98 0.35
C THR A 50 14.63 4.71 -0.85
N PHE A 51 15.27 4.58 -2.01
CA PHE A 51 14.82 5.17 -3.26
C PHE A 51 13.47 4.60 -3.71
N PHE A 52 13.28 3.28 -3.66
CA PHE A 52 12.01 2.64 -4.00
C PHE A 52 10.88 3.04 -3.05
N LEU A 53 11.14 3.16 -1.75
CA LEU A 53 10.13 3.63 -0.78
C LEU A 53 9.75 5.10 -1.02
N ALA A 54 10.71 5.95 -1.38
CA ALA A 54 10.43 7.34 -1.74
C ALA A 54 9.62 7.44 -3.05
N ILE A 55 9.91 6.64 -4.06
CA ILE A 55 9.09 6.59 -5.28
C ILE A 55 7.67 6.10 -4.96
N ALA A 56 7.55 5.04 -4.15
CA ALA A 56 6.25 4.47 -3.79
C ALA A 56 5.35 5.51 -3.08
N SER A 57 5.90 6.35 -2.21
CA SER A 57 5.13 7.42 -1.56
C SER A 57 4.67 8.48 -2.57
N VAL A 58 5.51 8.89 -3.52
CA VAL A 58 5.15 9.83 -4.59
C VAL A 58 4.06 9.24 -5.49
N VAL A 59 4.17 7.96 -5.87
CA VAL A 59 3.17 7.27 -6.70
C VAL A 59 1.83 7.18 -5.98
N ALA A 60 1.82 6.91 -4.66
CA ALA A 60 0.60 6.89 -3.87
C ALA A 60 -0.07 8.27 -3.81
N VAL A 61 0.70 9.35 -3.64
CA VAL A 61 0.19 10.73 -3.67
C VAL A 61 -0.35 11.10 -5.05
N ALA A 62 0.34 10.71 -6.13
CA ALA A 62 -0.15 10.91 -7.49
C ALA A 62 -1.49 10.20 -7.71
N ALA A 63 -1.63 8.95 -7.25
CA ALA A 63 -2.88 8.21 -7.32
C ALA A 63 -4.01 8.91 -6.53
N ILE A 64 -3.73 9.46 -5.34
CA ILE A 64 -4.70 10.26 -4.57
C ILE A 64 -5.22 11.45 -5.40
N VAL A 65 -4.31 12.24 -6.00
CA VAL A 65 -4.68 13.37 -6.86
C VAL A 65 -5.51 12.89 -8.06
N GLY A 66 -5.12 11.78 -8.68
CA GLY A 66 -5.85 11.19 -9.79
C GLY A 66 -7.25 10.69 -9.40
N ILE A 67 -7.45 10.18 -8.18
CA ILE A 67 -8.77 9.81 -7.64
C ILE A 67 -9.65 11.06 -7.45
N PHE A 68 -9.10 12.16 -6.94
CA PHE A 68 -9.85 13.42 -6.84
C PHE A 68 -10.31 13.93 -8.20
N GLN A 69 -9.48 13.76 -9.23
CA GLN A 69 -9.77 14.12 -10.61
C GLN A 69 -10.57 13.05 -11.40
N GLU A 70 -11.08 12.00 -10.74
CA GLU A 70 -11.82 10.89 -11.37
C GLU A 70 -11.08 10.25 -12.56
N LYS A 71 -9.76 10.07 -12.45
CA LYS A 71 -8.94 9.49 -13.51
C LYS A 71 -8.90 7.96 -13.42
N MET A 72 -9.03 7.31 -14.59
CA MET A 72 -8.96 5.85 -14.71
C MET A 72 -7.57 5.29 -14.41
N TRP A 73 -6.49 6.00 -14.76
CA TRP A 73 -5.12 5.55 -14.49
C TRP A 73 -4.85 5.42 -12.97
N ALA A 74 -5.46 6.28 -12.15
CA ALA A 74 -5.33 6.21 -10.70
C ALA A 74 -5.98 4.95 -10.12
N LYS A 75 -7.04 4.43 -10.76
CA LYS A 75 -7.69 3.17 -10.38
C LYS A 75 -6.74 2.00 -10.56
N TRP A 76 -6.03 1.96 -11.69
CA TRP A 76 -5.03 0.92 -11.98
C TRP A 76 -3.83 0.98 -11.04
N ILE A 77 -3.32 2.18 -10.73
CA ILE A 77 -2.24 2.33 -9.75
C ILE A 77 -2.69 1.87 -8.36
N THR A 78 -3.89 2.25 -7.93
CA THR A 78 -4.45 1.83 -6.64
C THR A 78 -4.58 0.31 -6.55
N LEU A 79 -5.03 -0.34 -7.64
CA LEU A 79 -5.07 -1.80 -7.75
C LEU A 79 -3.68 -2.43 -7.62
N GLY A 80 -2.67 -1.83 -8.27
CA GLY A 80 -1.27 -2.25 -8.15
C GLY A 80 -0.75 -2.16 -6.72
N ILE A 81 -1.08 -1.09 -6.00
CA ILE A 81 -0.69 -0.90 -4.59
C ILE A 81 -1.37 -1.95 -3.68
N TYR A 82 -2.67 -2.20 -3.87
CA TYR A 82 -3.34 -3.30 -3.14
C TYR A 82 -2.68 -4.64 -3.41
N SER A 83 -2.35 -4.92 -4.67
CA SER A 83 -1.71 -6.17 -5.08
C SER A 83 -0.33 -6.32 -4.46
N TRP A 84 0.48 -5.25 -4.45
CA TRP A 84 1.78 -5.24 -3.77
C TRP A 84 1.63 -5.62 -2.29
N TYR A 85 0.67 -5.02 -1.59
CA TYR A 85 0.41 -5.37 -0.19
C TYR A 85 -0.01 -6.82 0.00
N ILE A 86 -0.85 -7.36 -0.89
CA ILE A 86 -1.25 -8.78 -0.83
C ILE A 86 -0.02 -9.68 -0.97
N PHE A 87 0.79 -9.47 -2.02
CA PHE A 87 1.99 -10.28 -2.24
C PHE A 87 3.00 -10.13 -1.10
N GLY A 88 3.17 -8.93 -0.55
CA GLY A 88 4.04 -8.69 0.61
C GLY A 88 3.58 -9.48 1.84
N ASN A 89 2.29 -9.48 2.15
CA ASN A 89 1.74 -10.25 3.28
C ASN A 89 1.85 -11.76 3.05
N VAL A 90 1.57 -12.24 1.83
CA VAL A 90 1.72 -13.66 1.47
C VAL A 90 3.17 -14.10 1.61
N TYR A 91 4.12 -13.29 1.14
CA TYR A 91 5.55 -13.55 1.31
C TYR A 91 5.94 -13.66 2.80
N SER A 92 5.49 -12.72 3.63
CA SER A 92 5.73 -12.76 5.08
C SER A 92 5.13 -13.99 5.78
N ILE A 93 3.99 -14.52 5.29
CA ILE A 93 3.38 -15.74 5.83
C ILE A 93 4.18 -17.00 5.45
N ILE A 94 4.64 -17.07 4.20
CA ILE A 94 5.34 -18.24 3.64
C ILE A 94 6.78 -18.33 4.16
N GLN A 95 7.46 -17.19 4.37
CA GLN A 95 8.87 -17.14 4.73
C GLN A 95 9.09 -16.56 6.14
N PRO A 96 8.74 -17.31 7.21
CA PRO A 96 8.88 -16.84 8.59
C PRO A 96 10.33 -16.87 9.10
N SER A 97 11.31 -17.21 8.25
CA SER A 97 12.69 -17.54 8.64
C SER A 97 13.46 -16.43 9.35
N LEU A 98 12.99 -15.19 9.32
CA LEU A 98 13.56 -14.04 10.05
C LEU A 98 13.05 -13.88 11.49
N LEU A 99 11.97 -14.57 11.88
CA LEU A 99 11.30 -14.37 13.19
C LEU A 99 11.85 -15.24 14.31
N GLY A 100 12.49 -16.37 13.96
CA GLY A 100 13.08 -17.28 14.95
C GLY A 100 14.14 -16.62 15.83
N SER A 101 14.82 -15.57 15.35
CA SER A 101 15.84 -14.85 16.12
C SER A 101 15.28 -13.74 17.03
N LEU A 102 14.01 -13.35 16.86
CA LEU A 102 13.38 -12.24 17.59
C LEU A 102 12.44 -12.72 18.71
N GLY A 103 12.31 -14.04 18.93
CA GLY A 103 11.42 -14.61 19.95
C GLY A 103 9.93 -14.34 19.70
N ILE A 104 9.57 -13.88 18.50
CA ILE A 104 8.18 -13.62 18.11
C ILE A 104 7.53 -14.95 17.75
N ASP A 105 6.37 -15.23 18.38
CA ASP A 105 5.59 -16.41 18.04
C ASP A 105 5.20 -16.37 16.55
N ALA A 106 5.76 -17.31 15.79
CA ALA A 106 5.52 -17.45 14.36
C ALA A 106 4.03 -17.65 14.04
N ARG A 107 3.23 -18.19 14.97
CA ARG A 107 1.77 -18.30 14.79
C ARG A 107 1.09 -16.95 14.89
N GLY A 108 1.39 -16.17 15.93
CA GLY A 108 0.85 -14.82 16.11
C GLY A 108 1.17 -13.90 14.91
N PHE A 109 2.41 -13.94 14.42
CA PHE A 109 2.82 -13.16 13.25
C PHE A 109 2.05 -13.51 11.98
N LYS A 110 1.87 -14.82 11.70
CA LYS A 110 1.10 -15.31 10.55
C LYS A 110 -0.36 -14.88 10.64
N VAL A 111 -0.98 -14.98 11.82
CA VAL A 111 -2.37 -14.56 12.03
C VAL A 111 -2.54 -13.07 11.77
N THR A 112 -1.62 -12.23 12.26
CA THR A 112 -1.67 -10.77 12.00
C THR A 112 -1.59 -10.44 10.51
N HIS A 113 -0.71 -11.10 9.75
CA HIS A 113 -0.61 -10.90 8.30
C HIS A 113 -1.84 -11.42 7.55
N LEU A 114 -2.44 -12.51 8.03
CA LEU A 114 -3.68 -13.05 7.48
C LEU A 114 -4.86 -12.09 7.70
N ILE A 115 -4.95 -11.46 8.86
CA ILE A 115 -5.94 -10.41 9.14
C ILE A 115 -5.64 -9.17 8.28
N ALA A 116 -4.37 -8.80 8.13
CA ALA A 116 -3.95 -7.65 7.33
C ALA A 116 -4.31 -7.79 5.84
N LEU A 117 -4.40 -9.03 5.31
CA LEU A 117 -4.85 -9.30 3.94
C LEU A 117 -6.31 -8.89 3.67
N LEU A 118 -7.16 -8.82 4.70
CA LEU A 118 -8.56 -8.43 4.52
C LEU A 118 -8.69 -7.01 3.98
N PHE A 119 -7.81 -6.10 4.39
CA PHE A 119 -7.86 -4.69 3.99
C PHE A 119 -7.65 -4.49 2.48
N PRO A 120 -6.53 -4.94 1.86
CA PRO A 120 -6.37 -4.78 0.42
C PRO A 120 -7.41 -5.55 -0.39
N VAL A 121 -7.88 -6.71 0.08
CA VAL A 121 -8.96 -7.47 -0.60
C VAL A 121 -10.27 -6.67 -0.62
N LEU A 122 -10.71 -6.13 0.52
CA LEU A 122 -11.88 -5.25 0.59
C LEU A 122 -11.69 -4.00 -0.26
N GLY A 123 -10.48 -3.44 -0.26
CA GLY A 123 -10.11 -2.31 -1.11
C GLY A 123 -10.31 -2.60 -2.59
N ILE A 124 -9.89 -3.75 -3.09
CA ILE A 124 -10.10 -4.17 -4.48
C ILE A 124 -11.59 -4.30 -4.78
N ILE A 125 -12.37 -4.93 -3.90
CA ILE A 125 -13.82 -5.10 -4.07
C ILE A 125 -14.50 -3.74 -4.22
N PHE A 126 -14.23 -2.80 -3.29
CA PHE A 126 -14.84 -1.45 -3.34
C PHE A 126 -14.32 -0.61 -4.51
N LEU A 127 -13.06 -0.79 -4.91
CA LEU A 127 -12.46 -0.09 -6.04
C LEU A 127 -13.12 -0.52 -7.36
N LEU A 128 -13.39 -1.83 -7.52
CA LEU A 128 -13.97 -2.40 -8.73
C LEU A 128 -15.49 -2.25 -8.82
N GLU A 129 -16.15 -1.91 -7.71
CA GLU A 129 -17.59 -1.63 -7.69
C GLU A 129 -17.94 -0.51 -8.67
N LYS A 130 -18.96 -0.75 -9.50
CA LYS A 130 -19.42 0.24 -10.47
C LYS A 130 -20.31 1.29 -9.78
N PRO A 131 -20.12 2.59 -10.03
CA PRO A 131 -21.04 3.60 -9.53
C PRO A 131 -22.44 3.39 -10.12
N LYS A 132 -23.44 3.29 -9.24
CA LYS A 132 -24.84 3.20 -9.66
C LYS A 132 -25.20 4.44 -10.48
N THR A 133 -25.55 4.23 -11.74
CA THR A 133 -26.21 5.24 -12.55
C THR A 133 -27.64 5.34 -12.05
N ASN A 134 -28.03 6.50 -11.52
CA ASN A 134 -29.45 6.80 -11.32
C ASN A 134 -30.08 6.85 -12.71
N VAL A 135 -30.56 5.71 -13.21
CA VAL A 135 -31.52 5.69 -14.30
C VAL A 135 -32.85 5.93 -13.62
N SER A 136 -33.27 7.19 -13.59
CA SER A 136 -34.68 7.51 -13.37
C SER A 136 -35.46 6.88 -14.53
N SER A 137 -36.14 5.77 -14.26
CA SER A 137 -37.23 5.26 -15.09
C SER A 137 -38.44 6.16 -14.94
#